data_AF-A0A961YXX7-F1
#
_entry.id   AF-A0A961YXX7-F1
#
_cell.length_a   1.000
_cell.length_b   1.000
_cell.length_c   1.000
_cell.angle_alpha   90.00
_cell.angle_beta   90.00
_cell.angle_gamma   90.00
#
_symmetry.space_group_name_H-M   'P 1'
#
loop_
_entity.id
_entity.type
_entity.pdbx_description
1 polymer ?
#
loop_
_entity_poly.entity_id
_entity_poly.type
_entity_poly.pdbx_seq_one_letter_code
_entity_poly.pdbx_strand_id
1 'polypeptide(L)' 'MIAMLKAKDGATVEEIATAFGWQAHTVRGALYGALRKKLGLDVVSEKVDGKGRVYRIGN' A
#
# COMPACT_ATOMS: atom_id res chain seq x y z
N MET A 1 7.84 1.03 -2.93
CA MET A 1 6.58 0.90 -2.18
C MET A 1 6.27 2.16 -1.40
N ILE A 2 7.13 2.60 -0.47
CA ILE A 2 6.89 3.84 0.31
C ILE A 2 6.61 5.05 -0.61
N ALA A 3 7.40 5.25 -1.67
CA ALA A 3 7.15 6.33 -2.62
C ALA A 3 5.76 6.24 -3.30
N MET A 4 5.30 5.03 -3.65
CA MET A 4 3.96 4.83 -4.23
C MET A 4 2.85 5.15 -3.22
N LEU A 5 3.03 4.77 -1.95
CA LEU A 5 2.07 5.06 -0.88
C LEU A 5 2.07 6.53 -0.44
N LYS A 6 3.17 7.25 -0.66
CA LYS A 6 3.26 8.71 -0.45
C LYS A 6 2.77 9.53 -1.65
N ALA A 7 2.55 8.89 -2.81
CA ALA A 7 1.96 9.57 -3.95
C ALA A 7 0.53 10.01 -3.62
N LYS A 8 0.08 11.12 -4.22
CA LYS A 8 -1.26 11.69 -4.02
C LYS A 8 -2.37 10.64 -4.23
N ASP A 9 -2.21 9.81 -5.25
CA ASP A 9 -3.21 8.80 -5.61
C ASP A 9 -3.06 7.49 -4.83
N GLY A 10 -2.07 7.38 -3.95
CA GLY A 10 -1.72 6.14 -3.27
C GLY A 10 -1.40 5.00 -4.23
N ALA A 11 -1.52 3.77 -3.74
CA ALA A 11 -1.45 2.59 -4.59
C ALA A 11 -2.36 1.45 -4.13
N THR A 12 -2.85 0.64 -5.07
CA THR A 12 -3.55 -0.61 -4.80
C THR A 12 -2.56 -1.75 -4.51
N VAL A 13 -3.07 -2.87 -4.00
CA VAL A 13 -2.23 -4.06 -3.81
C VAL A 13 -1.72 -4.58 -5.16
N GLU A 14 -2.54 -4.49 -6.19
CA GLU A 14 -2.27 -4.97 -7.54
C GLU A 14 -1.21 -4.11 -8.24
N GLU A 15 -1.27 -2.79 -8.09
CA GLU A 15 -0.24 -1.86 -8.58
C GLU A 15 1.11 -2.12 -7.91
N ILE A 16 1.12 -2.32 -6.57
CA ILE A 16 2.36 -2.63 -5.84
C ILE A 16 2.87 -4.03 -6.23
N ALA A 17 1.99 -5.03 -6.32
CA ALA A 17 2.36 -6.38 -6.74
C ALA A 17 3.05 -6.36 -8.11
N THR A 18 2.48 -5.63 -9.07
CA THR A 18 3.03 -5.47 -10.41
C THR A 18 4.38 -4.76 -10.40
N ALA A 19 4.50 -3.64 -9.68
CA ALA A 19 5.73 -2.86 -9.62
C ALA A 19 6.90 -3.60 -8.94
N PHE A 20 6.62 -4.50 -8.00
CA PHE A 20 7.63 -5.23 -7.22
C PHE A 20 7.81 -6.70 -7.65
N GLY A 21 6.99 -7.20 -8.57
CA GLY A 21 6.95 -8.64 -8.90
C GLY A 21 6.54 -9.50 -7.71
N TRP A 22 5.74 -8.96 -6.80
CA TRP A 22 5.34 -9.62 -5.57
C TRP A 22 3.96 -10.25 -5.69
N GLN A 23 3.75 -11.35 -4.96
CA GLN A 23 2.40 -11.87 -4.78
C GLN A 23 1.58 -10.94 -3.88
N ALA A 24 0.27 -10.93 -4.09
CA ALA A 24 -0.63 -10.01 -3.42
C ALA A 24 -0.66 -10.19 -1.88
N HIS A 25 -0.38 -11.40 -1.37
CA HIS A 25 -0.27 -11.62 0.08
C HIS A 25 1.06 -11.11 0.66
N THR A 26 2.15 -11.12 -0.12
CA THR A 26 3.43 -10.51 0.27
C THR A 26 3.29 -9.00 0.41
N VAL A 27 2.58 -8.35 -0.52
CA VAL A 27 2.26 -6.92 -0.41
C VAL A 27 1.47 -6.62 0.86
N ARG A 28 0.42 -7.40 1.15
CA ARG A 28 -0.38 -7.23 2.38
C ARG A 28 0.48 -7.42 3.64
N GLY A 29 1.35 -8.43 3.66
CA GLY A 29 2.30 -8.65 4.73
C GLY A 29 3.26 -7.47 4.93
N ALA A 30 3.76 -6.88 3.83
CA ALA A 30 4.62 -5.71 3.89
C ALA A 30 3.88 -4.46 4.40
N LEU A 31 2.64 -4.21 3.96
CA LEU A 31 1.82 -3.08 4.39
C LEU A 31 1.57 -3.11 5.91
N TYR A 32 1.08 -4.23 6.45
CA TYR A 32 0.69 -4.30 7.86
C TYR A 32 1.85 -4.66 8.79
N GLY A 33 2.73 -5.57 8.37
CA GLY A 33 3.85 -6.03 9.19
C GLY A 33 5.03 -5.08 9.15
N ALA A 34 5.59 -4.83 7.97
CA ALA A 34 6.80 -4.02 7.84
C ALA A 34 6.51 -2.52 8.01
N LEU A 35 5.56 -1.97 7.25
CA LEU A 35 5.31 -0.52 7.28
C LEU A 35 4.57 -0.08 8.52
N ARG A 36 3.39 -0.65 8.80
CA ARG A 36 2.57 -0.20 9.94
C ARG A 36 3.14 -0.63 11.28
N LYS A 37 3.40 -1.92 11.48
CA LYS A 37 3.82 -2.44 12.79
C LYS A 37 5.29 -2.17 13.11
N LYS A 38 6.21 -2.45 12.18
CA LYS A 38 7.66 -2.33 12.45
C LYS A 38 8.19 -0.91 12.26
N LEU A 39 7.78 -0.21 11.21
CA LEU A 39 8.24 1.15 10.93
C LEU A 39 7.33 2.25 11.49
N GLY A 40 6.18 1.90 12.08
CA GLY A 40 5.27 2.85 12.70
C GLY A 40 4.62 3.83 11.72
N LEU A 41 4.59 3.50 10.42
CA LEU A 41 4.00 4.37 9.40
C LEU A 41 2.48 4.29 9.48
N ASP A 42 1.83 5.45 9.37
CA ASP A 42 0.38 5.53 9.32
C ASP A 42 -0.15 5.10 7.94
N VAL A 43 -0.25 3.79 7.73
CA VAL A 43 -0.81 3.23 6.49
C VAL A 43 -2.33 3.21 6.58
N VAL A 44 -2.97 4.14 5.88
CA VAL A 44 -4.43 4.24 5.73
C VAL A 44 -4.89 3.59 4.44
N SER A 45 -6.18 3.25 4.36
CA SER A 45 -6.76 2.74 3.13
C SER A 45 -8.21 3.17 2.96
N GLU A 46 -8.61 3.39 1.72
CA GLU A 46 -9.98 3.73 1.34
C GLU A 46 -10.43 2.89 0.15
N LYS A 47 -11.75 2.72 0.01
CA LYS A 47 -12.33 2.16 -1.23
C LYS A 47 -12.54 3.31 -2.19
N VAL A 48 -11.93 3.22 -3.38
CA VAL A 48 -12.11 4.16 -4.49
C VAL A 48 -12.92 3.46 -5.56
N ASP A 49 -14.02 4.08 -5.99
CA ASP A 49 -14.86 3.53 -7.04
C ASP A 49 -14.07 3.35 -8.34
N GLY A 50 -14.29 2.22 -9.03
CA GLY A 50 -13.55 1.85 -10.24
C GLY A 50 -12.05 1.47 -10.07
N LYS A 51 -11.41 1.80 -8.94
CA LYS A 51 -9.97 1.50 -8.69
C LYS A 51 -9.75 0.41 -7.62
N GLY A 52 -10.74 0.17 -6.77
CA GLY A 52 -10.63 -0.79 -5.66
C GLY A 52 -10.04 -0.15 -4.39
N ARG A 53 -9.38 -0.95 -3.55
CA ARG A 53 -8.81 -0.44 -2.28
C ARG A 53 -7.45 0.20 -2.52
N VAL A 54 -7.35 1.50 -2.24
CA VAL A 54 -6.13 2.30 -2.33
C VAL A 54 -5.53 2.47 -0.95
N TYR A 55 -4.20 2.35 -0.87
CA TYR A 55 -3.40 2.53 0.34
C TYR A 55 -2.55 3.79 0.25
N ARG A 56 -2.45 4.55 1.35
CA ARG A 56 -1.60 5.73 1.48
C ARG A 56 -0.86 5.74 2.81
N ILE A 57 0.27 6.42 2.88
CA ILE A 57 0.90 6.79 4.15
C ILE A 57 0.42 8.20 4.50
N GLY A 58 -0.29 8.31 5.63
CA GLY A 58 -0.66 9.58 6.25
C GLY A 58 0.60 10.37 6.61
N ASN A 59 0.56 11.67 6.35
CA ASN A 59 1.63 12.60 6.74
C ASN A 59 1.48 12.94 8.22
#